data_AF-A0A645CL98-F1
#
_entry.id   AF-A0A645CL98-F1
#
_cell.length_a   1.000
_cell.length_b   1.000
_cell.length_c   1.000
_cell.angle_alpha   90.00
_cell.angle_beta   90.00
_cell.angle_gamma   90.00
#
_symmetry.space_group_name_H-M   'P 1'
#
loop_
_entity.id
_entity.type
_entity.pdbx_description
1 polymer ?
#
loop_
_entity_poly.entity_id
_entity_poly.type
_entity_poly.pdbx_seq_one_letter_code
_entity_poly.pdbx_strand_id
1 'polypeptide(L)'
;MAGYENLLDSIAMDRKKNVQGQISLFEAFSTQEENNKLHDVSAIPKINEYEERERLNLEKEVLGMYVSGHPLAEFEEEIQRNTSIDNGKLNALKEDTQSYLALDERDVIMGGMITNKTIKTTKRNDLMAFIELEDLYGAIEVIIFPQLLQKYNQILNEDDIVYIKGTLSIKEDENAKLIAREIKDISDKSRFEENRYNYNKRESSPAKVDSKLGLYLKIDSFNNKEIMNDISKICSKYPGRENIFLYAQETKQLYKWNGVNVSISNDLLLELEHVLSKENIKVKK
;
A
#
# COMPACT_ATOMS: atom_id res chain seq x y z
N MET A 1 13.41 -31.97 12.97
CA MET A 1 13.04 -33.41 13.04
C MET A 1 14.06 -34.27 13.79
N ALA A 2 14.79 -33.73 14.77
CA ALA A 2 15.80 -34.52 15.48
C ALA A 2 15.15 -35.57 16.38
N GLY A 3 15.53 -36.84 16.24
CA GLY A 3 15.07 -37.95 17.08
C GLY A 3 13.79 -38.68 16.61
N TYR A 4 13.07 -38.16 15.62
CA TYR A 4 11.86 -38.81 15.10
C TYR A 4 12.18 -40.14 14.39
N GLU A 5 13.22 -40.15 13.53
CA GLU A 5 13.67 -41.35 12.82
C GLU A 5 14.10 -42.46 13.78
N ASN A 6 14.93 -42.11 14.78
CA ASN A 6 15.40 -43.06 15.80
C ASN A 6 14.25 -43.67 16.61
N LEU A 7 13.21 -42.88 16.91
CA LEU A 7 11.99 -43.37 17.57
C LEU A 7 11.19 -44.31 16.67
N LEU A 8 11.00 -43.96 15.39
CA LEU A 8 10.30 -44.81 14.43
C LEU A 8 11.02 -46.14 14.23
N ASP A 9 12.35 -46.12 14.11
CA ASP A 9 13.16 -47.33 13.96
C ASP A 9 13.06 -48.23 15.20
N SER A 10 13.09 -47.64 16.41
CA SER A 10 12.93 -48.37 17.66
C SER A 10 11.55 -49.05 17.74
N ILE A 11 10.46 -48.32 17.43
CA ILE A 11 9.10 -48.86 17.41
C ILE A 11 8.95 -49.97 16.36
N ALA A 12 9.53 -49.79 15.17
CA ALA A 12 9.49 -50.78 14.11
C ALA A 12 10.25 -52.07 14.51
N MET A 13 11.39 -51.93 15.17
CA MET A 13 12.19 -53.05 15.66
C MET A 13 11.44 -53.85 16.72
N ASP A 14 10.72 -53.20 17.62
CA ASP A 14 9.94 -53.88 18.66
C ASP A 14 8.67 -54.53 18.12
N ARG A 15 7.98 -53.91 17.16
CA ARG A 15 6.88 -54.58 16.43
C ARG A 15 7.37 -55.86 15.76
N LYS A 16 8.56 -55.84 15.16
CA LYS A 16 9.16 -57.02 14.52
C LYS A 16 9.49 -58.12 15.53
N LYS A 17 10.02 -57.78 16.71
CA LYS A 17 10.28 -58.73 17.81
C LYS A 17 8.98 -59.36 18.33
N ASN A 18 7.94 -58.56 18.53
CA ASN A 18 6.64 -59.01 19.01
C ASN A 18 5.92 -59.91 17.99
N VAL A 19 5.99 -59.59 16.69
CA VAL A 19 5.41 -60.42 15.62
C VAL A 19 6.16 -61.74 15.43
N GLN A 20 7.46 -61.80 15.74
CA GLN A 20 8.25 -63.05 15.70
C GLN A 20 7.96 -64.01 16.86
N GLY A 21 7.03 -63.67 17.77
CA GLY A 21 6.58 -64.59 18.84
C GLY A 21 7.62 -64.87 19.93
N GLN A 22 8.76 -64.18 19.90
CA GLN A 22 9.75 -64.19 20.98
C GLN A 22 9.39 -63.11 21.99
N ILE A 23 8.39 -63.38 22.84
CA ILE A 23 8.21 -62.62 24.07
C ILE A 23 9.37 -63.03 24.99
N SER A 24 10.28 -62.10 25.28
CA SER A 24 11.45 -62.38 26.10
C SER A 24 10.99 -62.80 27.50
N LEU A 25 11.27 -64.04 27.91
CA LEU A 25 10.89 -64.57 29.24
C LEU A 25 11.40 -63.68 30.40
N PHE A 26 12.40 -62.82 30.16
CA PHE A 26 12.88 -61.84 31.13
C PHE A 26 11.92 -60.67 31.38
N GLU A 27 11.09 -60.29 30.39
CA GLU A 27 10.13 -59.17 30.49
C GLU A 27 8.86 -59.55 31.26
N ALA A 28 8.50 -60.84 31.23
CA ALA A 28 7.40 -61.38 32.06
C ALA A 28 7.79 -61.45 33.56
N PHE A 29 9.09 -61.57 33.87
CA PHE A 29 9.62 -61.65 35.23
C PHE A 29 10.00 -60.30 35.84
N SER A 30 10.04 -59.21 35.07
CA SER A 30 10.20 -57.83 35.58
C SER A 30 8.90 -57.21 36.13
N THR A 31 7.96 -58.06 36.55
CA THR A 31 6.71 -57.65 37.17
C THR A 31 6.90 -57.39 38.66
N GLN A 32 7.45 -56.22 38.99
CA GLN A 32 6.98 -55.33 40.06
C GLN A 32 7.90 -54.10 40.12
N GLU A 33 7.29 -52.94 39.90
CA GLU A 33 7.80 -51.56 40.07
C GLU A 33 8.34 -50.75 38.87
N GLU A 34 8.62 -51.31 37.69
CA GLU A 34 9.11 -50.47 36.56
C GLU A 34 8.43 -50.67 35.20
N ASN A 35 7.24 -51.26 35.13
CA ASN A 35 6.48 -51.40 33.87
C ASN A 35 5.72 -50.13 33.44
N ASN A 36 6.24 -48.97 33.83
CA ASN A 36 5.82 -47.68 33.29
C ASN A 36 7.04 -46.82 32.93
N LYS A 37 8.13 -47.44 32.46
CA LYS A 37 9.04 -46.75 31.54
C LYS A 37 8.28 -46.52 30.24
N LEU A 38 7.40 -45.51 30.27
CA LEU A 38 7.05 -44.74 29.10
C LEU A 38 8.34 -44.60 28.29
N HIS A 39 8.37 -45.27 27.13
CA HIS A 39 9.46 -45.35 26.17
C HIS A 39 10.45 -44.22 26.35
N ASP A 40 11.71 -44.55 26.61
CA ASP A 40 12.76 -43.64 27.05
C ASP A 40 12.81 -42.37 26.18
N VAL A 41 12.03 -41.35 26.57
CA VAL A 41 11.98 -40.03 25.93
C VAL A 41 13.36 -39.35 26.03
N SER A 42 14.24 -39.92 26.86
CA SER A 42 15.67 -39.63 26.96
C SER A 42 16.44 -39.84 25.65
N ALA A 43 15.91 -40.62 24.69
CA ALA A 43 16.51 -40.78 23.37
C ALA A 43 16.26 -39.59 22.41
N ILE A 44 15.35 -38.67 22.76
CA ILE A 44 15.14 -37.45 21.98
C ILE A 44 16.28 -36.48 22.34
N PRO A 45 17.13 -36.08 21.37
CA PRO A 45 18.17 -35.10 21.64
C PRO A 45 17.51 -33.79 22.07
N LYS A 46 17.92 -33.24 23.22
CA LYS A 46 17.54 -31.89 23.62
C LYS A 46 18.23 -30.91 22.69
N ILE A 47 17.47 -30.41 21.72
CA ILE A 47 17.89 -29.33 20.83
C ILE A 47 17.33 -28.01 21.34
N ASN A 48 17.94 -26.91 20.91
CA ASN A 48 17.37 -25.59 21.14
C ASN A 48 16.05 -25.46 20.39
N GLU A 49 15.15 -24.67 20.95
CA GLU A 49 13.92 -24.24 20.27
C GLU A 49 14.29 -23.43 19.01
N TYR A 50 13.42 -23.45 18.00
CA TYR A 50 13.60 -22.61 16.82
C TYR A 50 13.51 -21.13 17.18
N GLU A 51 14.22 -20.30 16.42
CA GLU A 51 14.02 -18.85 16.47
C GLU A 51 12.56 -18.52 16.14
N GLU A 52 12.01 -17.48 16.78
CA GLU A 52 10.57 -17.20 16.74
C GLU A 52 10.02 -17.13 15.31
N ARG A 53 10.72 -16.45 14.42
CA ARG A 53 10.35 -16.34 13.00
C ARG A 53 10.33 -17.68 12.28
N GLU A 54 11.32 -18.54 12.53
CA GLU A 54 11.39 -19.88 11.92
C GLU A 54 10.27 -20.77 12.45
N ARG A 55 9.98 -20.68 13.76
CA ARG A 55 8.88 -21.39 14.40
C ARG A 55 7.53 -21.00 13.80
N LEU A 56 7.29 -19.69 13.62
CA LEU A 56 6.07 -19.17 13.01
C LEU A 56 5.93 -19.57 11.54
N ASN A 57 7.03 -19.57 10.78
CA ASN A 57 7.02 -20.03 9.39
C ASN A 57 6.64 -21.52 9.27
N LEU A 58 7.22 -22.38 10.12
CA LEU A 58 6.88 -23.81 10.18
C LEU A 58 5.41 -24.00 10.58
N GLU A 59 4.90 -23.17 11.48
CA GLU A 59 3.50 -23.19 11.88
C GLU A 59 2.56 -22.85 10.72
N LYS A 60 2.87 -21.80 9.96
CA LYS A 60 2.14 -21.46 8.74
C LYS A 60 2.25 -22.56 7.68
N GLU A 61 3.41 -23.20 7.52
CA GLU A 61 3.58 -24.29 6.54
C GLU A 61 2.71 -25.51 6.87
N VAL A 62 2.60 -25.86 8.16
CA VAL A 62 1.85 -27.04 8.62
C VAL A 62 0.35 -26.75 8.76
N LEU A 63 -0.01 -25.60 9.32
CA LEU A 63 -1.40 -25.26 9.65
C LEU A 63 -2.07 -24.34 8.63
N GLY A 64 -1.28 -23.70 7.76
CA GLY A 64 -1.74 -22.68 6.82
C GLY A 64 -1.97 -21.30 7.45
N MET A 65 -1.78 -21.15 8.76
CA MET A 65 -2.03 -19.92 9.50
C MET A 65 -1.16 -19.81 10.75
N TYR A 66 -1.00 -18.60 11.25
CA TYR A 66 -0.31 -18.32 12.50
C TYR A 66 -1.30 -18.37 13.69
N VAL A 67 -1.02 -19.21 14.68
CA VAL A 67 -1.82 -19.43 15.92
C VAL A 67 -1.06 -18.96 17.16
N SER A 68 0.26 -19.22 17.22
CA SER A 68 1.08 -18.89 18.39
C SER A 68 1.49 -17.41 18.48
N GLY A 69 1.43 -16.66 17.38
CA GLY A 69 1.84 -15.26 17.31
C GLY A 69 1.92 -14.77 15.85
N HIS A 70 1.87 -13.46 15.61
CA HIS A 70 1.92 -12.89 14.26
C HIS A 70 3.31 -12.31 13.97
N PRO A 71 3.91 -12.53 12.78
CA PRO A 71 5.18 -11.90 12.39
C PRO A 71 5.21 -10.36 12.49
N LEU A 72 4.04 -9.70 12.52
CA LEU A 72 3.91 -8.26 12.66
C LEU A 72 4.07 -7.79 14.11
N ALA A 73 4.00 -8.68 15.10
CA ALA A 73 4.07 -8.32 16.51
C ALA A 73 5.42 -7.68 16.87
N GLU A 74 6.53 -8.13 16.27
CA GLU A 74 7.85 -7.52 16.46
C GLU A 74 7.89 -6.06 15.98
N PHE A 75 7.06 -5.72 14.98
CA PHE A 75 7.01 -4.40 14.35
C PHE A 75 5.80 -3.57 14.78
N GLU A 76 5.01 -4.03 15.76
CA GLU A 76 3.73 -3.40 16.13
C GLU A 76 3.89 -1.91 16.46
N GLU A 77 4.88 -1.58 17.30
CA GLU A 77 5.11 -0.18 17.67
C GLU A 77 5.56 0.68 16.48
N GLU A 78 6.38 0.13 15.58
CA GLU A 78 6.85 0.87 14.41
C GLU A 78 5.71 1.09 13.41
N ILE A 79 4.86 0.08 13.24
CA ILE A 79 3.65 0.16 12.43
C ILE A 79 2.71 1.23 13.00
N GLN A 80 2.38 1.17 14.30
CA GLN A 80 1.48 2.16 14.92
C GLN A 80 1.98 3.60 14.80
N ARG A 81 3.30 3.83 14.82
CA ARG A 81 3.89 5.17 14.67
C ARG A 81 3.85 5.69 13.24
N ASN A 82 3.93 4.80 12.25
CA ASN A 82 4.07 5.15 10.84
C ASN A 82 2.78 5.00 10.02
N THR A 83 1.74 4.36 10.57
CA THR A 83 0.43 4.23 9.93
C THR A 83 -0.54 5.33 10.36
N SER A 84 -1.46 5.67 9.46
CA SER A 84 -2.54 6.63 9.73
C SER A 84 -3.83 5.93 10.15
N ILE A 85 -4.05 4.71 9.67
CA ILE A 85 -5.23 3.90 9.95
C ILE A 85 -4.82 2.41 10.01
N ASP A 86 -5.58 1.63 10.75
CA ASP A 86 -5.48 0.17 10.87
C ASP A 86 -6.83 -0.45 10.47
N ASN A 87 -6.85 -1.75 10.16
CA ASN A 87 -8.09 -2.45 9.80
C ASN A 87 -9.07 -2.48 10.99
N GLY A 88 -8.59 -2.41 12.23
CA GLY A 88 -9.43 -2.34 13.42
C GLY A 88 -10.34 -1.11 13.41
N LYS A 89 -9.77 0.08 13.18
CA LYS A 89 -10.51 1.35 13.02
C LYS A 89 -11.42 1.32 11.82
N LEU A 90 -10.96 0.75 10.69
CA LEU A 90 -11.78 0.65 9.49
C LEU A 90 -13.02 -0.23 9.73
N ASN A 91 -12.85 -1.35 10.43
CA ASN A 91 -13.94 -2.25 10.80
C ASN A 91 -14.87 -1.64 11.85
N ALA A 92 -14.35 -0.92 12.84
CA ALA A 92 -15.18 -0.20 13.81
C ALA A 92 -16.06 0.87 13.14
N LEU A 93 -15.52 1.57 12.14
CA LEU A 93 -16.27 2.60 11.43
C LEU A 93 -17.35 2.02 10.51
N LYS A 94 -17.27 0.75 10.08
CA LYS A 94 -18.33 0.10 9.28
C LYS A 94 -19.69 0.10 9.97
N GLU A 95 -19.71 0.11 11.31
CA GLU A 95 -20.97 0.18 12.08
C GLU A 95 -21.68 1.53 11.93
N ASP A 96 -20.94 2.61 11.65
CA ASP A 96 -21.47 3.93 11.34
C ASP A 96 -21.28 4.25 9.86
N THR A 97 -22.30 3.97 9.06
CA THR A 97 -22.29 4.12 7.60
C THR A 97 -21.89 5.53 7.15
N GLN A 98 -22.27 6.59 7.88
CA GLN A 98 -21.91 7.97 7.50
C GLN A 98 -20.41 8.23 7.69
N SER A 99 -19.86 7.80 8.82
CA SER A 99 -18.44 7.95 9.13
C SER A 99 -17.56 7.06 8.24
N TYR A 100 -18.04 5.85 7.91
CA TYR A 100 -17.36 4.92 7.00
C TYR A 100 -17.28 5.49 5.57
N LEU A 101 -18.37 6.01 5.04
CA LEU A 101 -18.39 6.63 3.71
C LEU A 101 -17.59 7.94 3.65
N ALA A 102 -17.47 8.67 4.77
CA ALA A 102 -16.65 9.88 4.84
C ALA A 102 -15.13 9.61 4.74
N LEU A 103 -14.71 8.35 4.87
CA LEU A 103 -13.35 7.91 4.61
C LEU A 103 -13.08 7.61 3.13
N ASP A 104 -14.11 7.57 2.27
CA ASP A 104 -13.91 7.41 0.84
C ASP A 104 -13.02 8.55 0.31
N GLU A 105 -12.15 8.20 -0.65
CA GLU A 105 -11.19 9.11 -1.28
C GLU A 105 -10.14 9.73 -0.33
N ARG A 106 -10.06 9.28 0.94
CA ARG A 106 -9.02 9.72 1.87
C ARG A 106 -7.69 9.03 1.59
N ASP A 107 -6.62 9.82 1.58
CA ASP A 107 -5.26 9.30 1.59
C ASP A 107 -4.90 8.80 3.00
N VAL A 108 -4.48 7.54 3.09
CA VAL A 108 -4.09 6.87 4.32
C VAL A 108 -2.78 6.10 4.13
N ILE A 109 -2.12 5.81 5.24
CA ILE A 109 -0.96 4.92 5.29
C ILE A 109 -1.36 3.71 6.13
N MET A 110 -1.24 2.52 5.56
CA MET A 110 -1.44 1.25 6.24
C MET A 110 -0.16 0.43 6.18
N GLY A 111 0.08 -0.38 7.20
CA GLY A 111 1.25 -1.23 7.33
C GLY A 111 0.81 -2.63 7.70
N GLY A 112 1.40 -3.63 7.05
CA GLY A 112 0.98 -5.01 7.21
C GLY A 112 1.83 -5.96 6.40
N MET A 113 1.47 -7.24 6.47
CA MET A 113 2.10 -8.33 5.76
C MET A 113 1.27 -8.72 4.55
N ILE A 114 1.93 -9.00 3.42
CA ILE A 114 1.24 -9.44 2.21
C ILE A 114 0.94 -10.94 2.33
N THR A 115 -0.33 -11.32 2.31
CA THR A 115 -0.73 -12.74 2.41
C THR A 115 -0.93 -13.39 1.05
N ASN A 116 -1.31 -12.61 0.05
CA ASN A 116 -1.63 -13.09 -1.29
C ASN A 116 -1.33 -12.02 -2.33
N LYS A 117 -0.87 -12.44 -3.52
CA LYS A 117 -0.67 -11.57 -4.69
C LYS A 117 -1.23 -12.20 -5.95
N THR A 118 -2.21 -11.53 -6.55
CA THR A 118 -2.77 -11.88 -7.85
C THR A 118 -2.41 -10.86 -8.91
N ILE A 119 -1.64 -11.27 -9.93
CA ILE A 119 -1.33 -10.43 -11.09
C ILE A 119 -2.43 -10.59 -12.15
N LYS A 120 -2.95 -9.47 -12.65
CA LYS A 120 -3.96 -9.43 -13.73
C LYS A 120 -3.53 -8.48 -14.83
N THR A 121 -3.95 -8.77 -16.04
CA THR A 121 -3.73 -7.89 -17.19
C THR A 121 -4.90 -6.92 -17.32
N THR A 122 -4.59 -5.63 -17.48
CA THR A 122 -5.57 -4.57 -17.73
C THR A 122 -6.10 -4.65 -19.18
N LYS A 123 -7.19 -3.93 -19.47
CA LYS A 123 -7.73 -3.81 -20.84
C LYS A 123 -6.71 -3.24 -21.86
N ARG A 124 -5.67 -2.56 -21.39
CA ARG A 124 -4.60 -1.96 -22.21
C ARG A 124 -3.38 -2.88 -22.36
N ASN A 125 -3.49 -4.12 -21.88
CA ASN A 125 -2.42 -5.13 -21.88
C ASN A 125 -1.27 -4.85 -20.91
N ASP A 126 -1.45 -3.95 -19.94
CA ASP A 126 -0.49 -3.71 -18.86
C ASP A 126 -0.77 -4.60 -17.64
N LEU A 127 0.26 -5.02 -16.90
CA LEU A 127 0.13 -5.86 -15.70
C LEU A 127 -0.19 -5.01 -14.46
N MET A 128 -1.26 -5.36 -13.74
CA MET A 128 -1.62 -4.82 -12.42
C MET A 128 -1.61 -5.94 -11.38
N ALA A 129 -1.49 -5.60 -10.09
CA ALA A 129 -1.58 -6.57 -9.02
C ALA A 129 -2.69 -6.22 -8.04
N PHE A 130 -3.38 -7.24 -7.55
CA PHE A 130 -4.23 -7.20 -6.37
C PHE A 130 -3.47 -7.95 -5.29
N ILE A 131 -3.19 -7.29 -4.18
CA ILE A 131 -2.57 -7.92 -3.02
C ILE A 131 -3.53 -7.86 -1.84
N GLU A 132 -3.41 -8.81 -0.95
CA GLU A 132 -4.12 -8.80 0.33
C GLU A 132 -3.12 -8.40 1.42
N LEU A 133 -3.39 -7.27 2.08
CA LEU A 133 -2.56 -6.73 3.16
C LEU A 133 -3.23 -7.04 4.49
N GLU A 134 -2.59 -7.90 5.29
CA GLU A 134 -3.04 -8.29 6.62
C GLU A 134 -2.31 -7.48 7.69
N ASP A 135 -3.05 -6.97 8.67
CA ASP A 135 -2.53 -6.40 9.92
C ASP A 135 -3.00 -7.25 11.12
N LEU A 136 -2.72 -6.78 12.35
CA LEU A 136 -3.14 -7.49 13.57
C LEU A 136 -4.66 -7.61 13.77
N TYR A 137 -5.47 -6.88 13.00
CA TYR A 137 -6.91 -6.73 13.19
C TYR A 137 -7.74 -7.20 12.00
N GLY A 138 -7.12 -7.51 10.87
CA GLY A 138 -7.78 -8.05 9.68
C GLY A 138 -6.99 -7.85 8.40
N ALA A 139 -7.65 -8.06 7.26
CA ALA A 139 -7.07 -7.91 5.94
C ALA A 139 -7.84 -6.92 5.07
N ILE A 140 -7.12 -6.27 4.15
CA ILE A 140 -7.67 -5.36 3.13
C ILE A 140 -7.07 -5.63 1.75
N GLU A 141 -7.92 -5.60 0.73
CA GLU A 141 -7.47 -5.71 -0.65
C GLU A 141 -6.83 -4.39 -1.10
N VAL A 142 -5.63 -4.47 -1.65
CA VAL A 142 -4.87 -3.35 -2.20
C VAL A 142 -4.67 -3.53 -3.69
N ILE A 143 -5.03 -2.49 -4.44
CA ILE A 143 -4.88 -2.41 -5.89
C ILE A 143 -3.59 -1.67 -6.23
N ILE A 144 -2.72 -2.33 -7.00
CA ILE A 144 -1.43 -1.82 -7.45
C ILE A 144 -1.45 -1.68 -8.97
N PHE A 145 -1.44 -0.43 -9.44
CA PHE A 145 -1.41 -0.13 -10.86
C PHE A 145 -0.04 -0.45 -11.50
N PRO A 146 0.01 -0.65 -12.84
CA PRO A 146 1.21 -1.13 -13.53
C PRO A 146 2.50 -0.35 -13.27
N GLN A 147 2.41 0.98 -13.21
CA GLN A 147 3.58 1.84 -12.95
C GLN A 147 4.19 1.56 -11.57
N LEU A 148 3.33 1.34 -10.57
CA LEU A 148 3.73 1.07 -9.20
C LEU A 148 4.24 -0.36 -9.04
N LEU A 149 3.56 -1.32 -9.69
CA LEU A 149 3.98 -2.71 -9.72
C LEU A 149 5.38 -2.85 -10.31
N GLN A 150 5.67 -2.22 -11.45
CA GLN A 150 7.00 -2.26 -12.06
C GLN A 150 8.10 -1.69 -11.15
N LYS A 151 7.79 -0.62 -10.39
CA LYS A 151 8.75 0.03 -9.50
C LYS A 151 9.04 -0.79 -8.24
N TYR A 152 8.02 -1.42 -7.67
CA TYR A 152 8.10 -2.05 -6.34
C TYR A 152 7.95 -3.58 -6.37
N ASN A 153 7.99 -4.22 -7.53
CA ASN A 153 7.74 -5.67 -7.66
C ASN A 153 8.61 -6.54 -6.74
N GLN A 154 9.82 -6.07 -6.39
CA GLN A 154 10.77 -6.80 -5.55
C GLN A 154 10.34 -6.90 -4.08
N ILE A 155 9.53 -5.97 -3.59
CA ILE A 155 9.06 -5.88 -2.20
C ILE A 155 7.56 -6.19 -2.09
N LEU A 156 7.02 -6.88 -3.09
CA LEU A 156 5.61 -7.20 -3.22
C LEU A 156 5.44 -8.71 -3.35
N ASN A 157 6.10 -9.50 -2.52
CA ASN A 157 5.92 -10.94 -2.48
C ASN A 157 5.08 -11.31 -1.26
N GLU A 158 4.57 -12.54 -1.25
CA GLU A 158 3.92 -13.08 -0.07
C GLU A 158 4.92 -13.11 1.10
N ASP A 159 4.43 -12.84 2.30
CA ASP A 159 5.19 -12.69 3.56
C ASP A 159 6.09 -11.44 3.65
N ASP A 160 6.15 -10.58 2.64
CA ASP A 160 6.80 -9.27 2.75
C ASP A 160 5.98 -8.34 3.67
N ILE A 161 6.67 -7.66 4.58
CA ILE A 161 6.08 -6.65 5.47
C ILE A 161 6.35 -5.27 4.88
N VAL A 162 5.26 -4.55 4.58
CA VAL A 162 5.33 -3.28 3.85
C VAL A 162 4.45 -2.21 4.46
N TYR A 163 4.83 -0.97 4.21
CA TYR A 163 3.98 0.19 4.35
C TYR A 163 3.44 0.61 2.99
N ILE A 164 2.13 0.82 2.93
CA ILE A 164 1.43 1.26 1.72
C ILE A 164 0.71 2.56 2.01
N LYS A 165 1.12 3.61 1.29
CA LYS A 165 0.36 4.85 1.19
C LYS A 165 -0.55 4.77 -0.01
N GLY A 166 -1.83 5.03 0.21
CA GLY A 166 -2.85 4.90 -0.82
C GLY A 166 -4.11 5.67 -0.49
N THR A 167 -5.04 5.64 -1.44
CA THR A 167 -6.36 6.24 -1.26
C THR A 167 -7.38 5.16 -0.98
N LEU A 168 -8.20 5.33 0.07
CA LEU A 168 -9.31 4.43 0.35
C LEU A 168 -10.39 4.58 -0.73
N SER A 169 -10.93 3.45 -1.16
CA SER A 169 -12.08 3.33 -2.03
C SER A 169 -13.15 2.54 -1.27
N ILE A 170 -14.17 3.23 -0.79
CA ILE A 170 -15.25 2.66 0.00
C ILE A 170 -16.55 2.82 -0.79
N LYS A 171 -17.35 1.75 -0.84
CA LYS A 171 -18.68 1.76 -1.45
C LYS A 171 -19.66 1.08 -0.50
N GLU A 172 -20.93 1.46 -0.58
CA GLU A 172 -21.99 0.99 0.34
C GLU A 172 -22.11 -0.55 0.40
N ASP A 173 -21.87 -1.25 -0.71
CA ASP A 173 -22.02 -2.72 -0.82
C ASP A 173 -20.72 -3.49 -1.12
N GLU A 174 -19.55 -2.84 -1.08
CA GLU A 174 -18.26 -3.51 -1.31
C GLU A 174 -17.34 -3.36 -0.08
N ASN A 175 -16.49 -4.36 0.15
CA ASN A 175 -15.38 -4.21 1.08
C ASN A 175 -14.49 -3.04 0.67
N ALA A 176 -14.00 -2.29 1.66
CA ALA A 176 -13.02 -1.23 1.42
C ALA A 176 -11.81 -1.77 0.68
N LYS A 177 -11.33 -1.00 -0.29
CA LYS A 177 -10.12 -1.29 -1.05
C LYS A 177 -9.15 -0.14 -0.90
N LEU A 178 -7.87 -0.44 -0.85
CA LEU A 178 -6.83 0.58 -0.90
C LEU A 178 -6.27 0.68 -2.31
N ILE A 179 -6.23 1.87 -2.88
CA ILE A 179 -5.52 2.12 -4.13
C ILE A 179 -4.11 2.61 -3.80
N ALA A 180 -3.11 1.76 -4.03
CA ALA A 180 -1.72 2.06 -3.68
C ALA A 180 -1.16 3.20 -4.54
N ARG A 181 -0.39 4.09 -3.90
CA ARG A 181 0.28 5.24 -4.53
C ARG A 181 1.79 5.21 -4.29
N GLU A 182 2.20 4.79 -3.11
CA GLU A 182 3.60 4.64 -2.73
C GLU A 182 3.72 3.44 -1.79
N ILE A 183 4.76 2.65 -1.96
CA ILE A 183 5.01 1.42 -1.20
C ILE A 183 6.43 1.48 -0.67
N LYS A 184 6.61 1.06 0.58
CA LYS A 184 7.91 0.99 1.25
C LYS A 184 8.04 -0.32 1.98
N ASP A 185 9.25 -0.82 2.03
CA ASP A 185 9.60 -1.93 2.91
C ASP A 185 9.56 -1.47 4.37
N ILE A 186 9.26 -2.38 5.29
CA ILE A 186 9.30 -2.10 6.74
C ILE A 186 10.65 -1.56 7.21
N SER A 187 11.75 -1.96 6.54
CA SER A 187 13.11 -1.50 6.86
C SER A 187 13.41 -0.06 6.38
N ASP A 188 12.60 0.49 5.47
CA ASP A 188 12.79 1.84 4.93
C ASP A 188 12.21 2.90 5.87
N LYS A 189 13.09 3.51 6.67
CA LYS A 189 12.76 4.56 7.65
C LYS A 189 12.54 5.94 7.04
N SER A 190 12.61 6.08 5.71
CA SER A 190 12.36 7.37 5.07
C SER A 190 10.89 7.76 5.19
N ARG A 191 10.60 9.04 5.46
CA ARG A 191 9.21 9.52 5.48
C ARG A 191 8.56 9.35 4.11
N PHE A 192 7.30 8.94 4.09
CA PHE A 192 6.49 8.99 2.87
C PHE A 192 6.57 10.40 2.28
N GLU A 193 6.70 10.50 0.96
CA GLU A 193 6.74 11.82 0.33
C GLU A 193 5.44 12.55 0.69
N GLU A 194 5.53 13.78 1.22
CA GLU A 194 4.38 14.69 1.40
C GLU A 194 3.92 15.21 0.03
N ASN A 195 3.61 14.27 -0.86
CA ASN A 195 2.98 14.57 -2.11
C ASN A 195 1.53 14.95 -1.83
N ARG A 196 1.28 16.26 -1.74
CA ARG A 196 0.00 16.92 -2.02
C ARG A 196 -0.39 16.70 -3.48
N TYR A 197 -0.38 15.46 -3.94
CA TYR A 197 -0.87 15.13 -5.27
C TYR A 197 -2.39 15.14 -5.21
N ASN A 198 -2.93 16.29 -5.62
CA ASN A 198 -4.32 16.52 -5.99
C ASN A 198 -4.92 15.26 -6.62
N TYR A 199 -6.02 14.80 -6.03
CA TYR A 199 -6.85 13.67 -6.40
C TYR A 199 -7.41 13.69 -7.85
N ASN A 200 -6.98 14.63 -8.70
CA ASN A 200 -7.39 14.77 -10.10
C ASN A 200 -6.45 14.05 -11.08
N LYS A 201 -6.14 12.77 -10.86
CA LYS A 201 -5.54 11.94 -11.91
C LYS A 201 -5.99 10.48 -11.83
N ARG A 202 -7.31 10.26 -11.81
CA ARG A 202 -7.84 9.10 -12.53
C ARG A 202 -7.64 9.34 -14.01
N GLU A 203 -7.18 8.31 -14.73
CA GLU A 203 -7.14 8.28 -16.18
C GLU A 203 -8.52 8.66 -16.74
N SER A 204 -8.69 9.94 -17.02
CA SER A 204 -9.56 10.35 -18.09
C SER A 204 -8.69 10.21 -19.34
N SER A 205 -8.98 9.21 -20.18
CA SER A 205 -9.08 9.49 -21.63
C SER A 205 -9.58 10.92 -21.80
N PRO A 206 -9.00 11.78 -22.66
CA PRO A 206 -9.16 13.23 -22.62
C PRO A 206 -10.63 13.67 -22.68
N ALA A 207 -11.29 13.59 -21.53
CA ALA A 207 -12.60 14.10 -21.25
C ALA A 207 -12.34 15.54 -20.91
N LYS A 208 -12.68 16.37 -21.88
CA LYS A 208 -12.77 17.82 -21.76
C LYS A 208 -13.32 18.16 -20.38
N VAL A 209 -12.46 18.66 -19.50
CA VAL A 209 -12.91 19.48 -18.39
C VAL A 209 -13.33 20.79 -19.05
N ASP A 210 -14.63 20.92 -19.28
CA ASP A 210 -15.29 22.21 -19.34
C ASP A 210 -14.97 22.92 -18.01
N SER A 211 -14.06 23.88 -17.98
CA SER A 211 -14.22 25.18 -18.59
C SER A 211 -12.92 25.65 -19.25
N LYS A 212 -12.92 25.72 -20.59
CA LYS A 212 -11.92 26.50 -21.36
C LYS A 212 -12.05 28.01 -21.14
N LEU A 213 -12.80 28.43 -20.12
CA LEU A 213 -13.20 29.81 -19.86
C LEU A 213 -12.15 30.49 -18.99
N GLY A 214 -11.70 31.65 -19.45
CA GLY A 214 -10.63 32.38 -18.82
C GLY A 214 -9.78 33.17 -19.80
N LEU A 215 -8.78 33.83 -19.24
CA LEU A 215 -7.85 34.71 -19.94
C LEU A 215 -6.61 33.92 -20.35
N TYR A 216 -6.31 33.87 -21.63
CA TYR A 216 -5.11 33.23 -22.17
C TYR A 216 -4.09 34.32 -22.53
N LEU A 217 -2.89 34.19 -22.00
CA LEU A 217 -1.77 35.09 -22.22
C LEU A 217 -0.63 34.29 -22.85
N LYS A 218 -0.16 34.70 -24.02
CA LYS A 218 0.97 34.11 -24.71
C LYS A 218 2.24 34.87 -24.36
N ILE A 219 3.25 34.15 -23.87
CA ILE A 219 4.54 34.69 -23.44
C ILE A 219 5.69 33.96 -24.16
N ASP A 220 6.77 34.67 -24.42
CA ASP A 220 7.91 34.10 -25.15
C ASP A 220 8.74 33.15 -24.26
N SER A 221 9.01 33.53 -23.01
CA SER A 221 9.70 32.68 -22.03
C SER A 221 9.36 33.06 -20.58
N PHE A 222 9.24 32.05 -19.71
CA PHE A 222 9.05 32.22 -18.26
C PHE A 222 10.27 32.81 -17.54
N ASN A 223 11.43 32.82 -18.19
CA ASN A 223 12.66 33.36 -17.60
C ASN A 223 12.67 34.89 -17.50
N ASN A 224 11.75 35.59 -18.17
CA ASN A 224 11.65 37.04 -18.04
C ASN A 224 10.85 37.42 -16.79
N LYS A 225 11.56 37.56 -15.66
CA LYS A 225 11.00 37.92 -14.36
C LYS A 225 10.32 39.29 -14.35
N GLU A 226 10.70 40.21 -15.24
CA GLU A 226 10.10 41.54 -15.34
C GLU A 226 8.66 41.46 -15.85
N ILE A 227 8.45 40.76 -16.97
CA ILE A 227 7.12 40.55 -17.58
C ILE A 227 6.18 39.82 -16.62
N MET A 228 6.68 38.78 -15.95
CA MET A 228 5.88 38.01 -14.99
C MET A 228 5.48 38.86 -13.77
N ASN A 229 6.35 39.75 -13.30
CA ASN A 229 6.04 40.65 -12.19
C ASN A 229 4.99 41.70 -12.60
N ASP A 230 5.09 42.24 -13.82
CA ASP A 230 4.13 43.23 -14.31
C ASP A 230 2.76 42.62 -14.58
N ILE A 231 2.69 41.42 -15.16
CA ILE A 231 1.43 40.66 -15.29
C ILE A 231 0.85 40.39 -13.90
N SER A 232 1.67 39.96 -12.93
CA SER A 232 1.20 39.72 -11.57
C SER A 232 0.62 40.98 -10.92
N LYS A 233 1.28 42.13 -11.06
CA LYS A 233 0.80 43.42 -10.52
C LYS A 233 -0.54 43.83 -11.14
N ILE A 234 -0.66 43.71 -12.46
CA ILE A 234 -1.90 44.04 -13.19
C ILE A 234 -3.03 43.11 -12.76
N CYS A 235 -2.77 41.79 -12.70
CA CYS A 235 -3.78 40.82 -12.29
C CYS A 235 -4.20 40.97 -10.82
N SER A 236 -3.31 41.40 -9.92
CA SER A 236 -3.66 41.67 -8.51
C SER A 236 -4.60 42.87 -8.33
N LYS A 237 -4.62 43.83 -9.26
CA LYS A 237 -5.54 44.99 -9.20
C LYS A 237 -6.99 44.62 -9.51
N TYR A 238 -7.22 43.53 -10.24
CA TYR A 238 -8.53 43.13 -10.73
C TYR A 238 -8.90 41.72 -10.27
N PRO A 239 -9.05 41.46 -8.96
CA PRO A 239 -9.44 40.15 -8.46
C PRO A 239 -10.82 39.73 -8.98
N GLY A 240 -10.96 38.46 -9.37
CA GLY A 240 -12.23 37.95 -9.88
C GLY A 240 -12.33 36.43 -9.83
N ARG A 241 -13.15 35.86 -10.71
CA ARG A 241 -13.48 34.42 -10.73
C ARG A 241 -12.85 33.67 -11.91
N GLU A 242 -12.35 34.38 -12.91
CA GLU A 242 -11.84 33.78 -14.14
C GLU A 242 -10.41 33.28 -13.95
N ASN A 243 -10.10 32.15 -14.57
CA ASN A 243 -8.77 31.55 -14.53
C ASN A 243 -7.86 32.22 -15.57
N ILE A 244 -6.56 32.33 -15.26
CA ILE A 244 -5.53 32.77 -16.20
C ILE A 244 -4.74 31.55 -16.70
N PHE A 245 -4.50 31.51 -18.00
CA PHE A 245 -3.68 30.50 -18.67
C PHE A 245 -2.52 31.16 -19.40
N LEU A 246 -1.30 30.71 -19.12
CA LEU A 246 -0.07 31.17 -19.76
C LEU A 246 0.39 30.16 -20.80
N TYR A 247 0.53 30.60 -22.05
CA TYR A 247 1.11 29.79 -23.11
C TYR A 247 2.55 30.22 -23.34
N ALA A 248 3.51 29.34 -23.06
CA ALA A 248 4.91 29.59 -23.36
C ALA A 248 5.25 29.15 -24.78
N GLN A 249 5.79 30.07 -25.58
CA GLN A 249 6.19 29.79 -26.95
C GLN A 249 7.42 28.86 -27.01
N GLU A 250 8.34 28.97 -26.06
CA GLU A 250 9.53 28.14 -25.95
C GLU A 250 9.22 26.66 -25.72
N THR A 251 8.39 26.35 -24.72
CA THR A 251 8.04 24.97 -24.36
C THR A 251 6.82 24.44 -25.10
N LYS A 252 6.09 25.32 -25.81
CA LYS A 252 4.78 25.06 -26.42
C LYS A 252 3.75 24.49 -25.42
N GLN A 253 3.95 24.74 -24.13
CA GLN A 253 3.09 24.23 -23.06
C GLN A 253 2.19 25.34 -22.51
N LEU A 254 0.97 24.95 -22.12
CA LEU A 254 -0.01 25.81 -21.47
C LEU A 254 0.01 25.54 -19.97
N TYR A 255 0.18 26.58 -19.18
CA TYR A 255 0.20 26.53 -17.73
C TYR A 255 -0.99 27.30 -17.18
N LYS A 256 -1.69 26.74 -16.19
CA LYS A 256 -2.66 27.50 -15.42
C LYS A 256 -1.93 28.33 -14.38
N TRP A 257 -2.15 29.64 -14.33
CA TRP A 257 -1.61 30.47 -13.27
C TRP A 257 -2.40 30.18 -11.99
N ASN A 258 -1.75 29.56 -11.01
CA ASN A 258 -2.37 29.22 -9.73
C ASN A 258 -2.17 30.37 -8.73
N GLY A 259 -3.21 30.68 -7.95
CA GLY A 259 -3.16 31.70 -6.89
C GLY A 259 -3.59 33.10 -7.30
N VAL A 260 -3.96 33.32 -8.57
CA VAL A 260 -4.50 34.59 -9.06
C VAL A 260 -5.69 34.32 -9.97
N ASN A 261 -6.85 34.86 -9.60
CA ASN A 261 -8.07 34.84 -10.40
C ASN A 261 -8.45 36.27 -10.73
N VAL A 262 -8.90 36.52 -11.96
CA VAL A 262 -9.17 37.88 -12.44
C VAL A 262 -10.61 38.06 -12.88
N SER A 263 -11.08 39.30 -12.86
CA SER A 263 -12.33 39.69 -13.51
C SER A 263 -12.00 40.21 -14.91
N ILE A 264 -12.58 39.60 -15.95
CA ILE A 264 -12.32 40.02 -17.33
C ILE A 264 -13.12 41.30 -17.62
N SER A 265 -12.51 42.44 -17.30
CA SER A 265 -12.99 43.78 -17.66
C SER A 265 -12.25 44.33 -18.88
N ASN A 266 -12.86 45.30 -19.58
CA ASN A 266 -12.20 45.98 -20.70
C ASN A 266 -10.94 46.73 -20.24
N ASP A 267 -10.93 47.24 -19.01
CA ASP A 267 -9.79 47.96 -18.42
C ASP A 267 -8.59 47.02 -18.20
N LEU A 268 -8.84 45.78 -17.73
CA LEU A 268 -7.80 44.76 -17.56
C LEU A 268 -7.17 44.39 -18.91
N LEU A 269 -7.98 44.24 -19.96
CA LEU A 269 -7.48 43.92 -21.29
C LEU A 269 -6.62 45.05 -21.87
N LEU A 270 -6.98 46.31 -21.64
CA LEU A 270 -6.17 47.46 -22.05
C LEU A 270 -4.83 47.55 -21.30
N GLU A 271 -4.82 47.35 -19.97
CA GLU A 271 -3.55 47.32 -19.21
C GLU A 271 -2.65 46.15 -19.65
N LEU A 272 -3.23 44.99 -19.97
CA LEU A 272 -2.47 43.85 -20.48
C LEU A 272 -1.99 44.08 -21.92
N GLU A 273 -2.74 44.78 -22.77
CA GLU A 273 -2.32 45.15 -24.13
C GLU A 273 -1.07 46.05 -24.14
N HIS A 274 -0.83 46.80 -23.08
CA HIS A 274 0.40 47.60 -22.91
C HIS A 274 1.64 46.75 -22.61
N VAL A 275 1.48 45.57 -22.02
CA VAL A 275 2.58 44.66 -21.64
C VAL A 275 2.75 43.51 -22.63
N LEU A 276 1.65 43.03 -23.20
CA LEU A 276 1.58 41.94 -24.16
C LEU A 276 0.84 42.44 -25.40
N SER A 277 1.41 42.26 -26.59
CA SER A 277 0.72 42.62 -27.83
C SER A 277 -0.67 41.97 -27.90
N LYS A 278 -1.65 42.68 -28.47
CA LYS A 278 -3.05 42.24 -28.58
C LYS A 278 -3.24 40.81 -29.11
N GLU A 279 -2.36 40.37 -30.00
CA GLU A 279 -2.36 39.01 -30.56
C GLU A 279 -2.06 37.91 -29.54
N ASN A 280 -1.42 38.27 -28.42
CA ASN A 280 -1.02 37.38 -27.35
C ASN A 280 -2.06 37.29 -26.23
N ILE A 281 -3.17 38.03 -26.32
CA ILE A 281 -4.24 38.01 -25.32
C ILE A 281 -5.49 37.42 -25.95
N LYS A 282 -5.98 36.31 -25.38
CA LYS A 282 -7.20 35.66 -25.86
C LYS A 282 -8.14 35.35 -24.70
N VAL A 283 -9.32 35.95 -24.75
CA VAL A 283 -10.40 35.63 -23.82
C VAL A 283 -11.22 34.48 -24.40
N LYS A 284 -11.48 33.46 -23.59
CA LYS A 284 -12.54 32.49 -23.87
C LYS A 284 -13.63 32.64 -22.83
N LYS A 285 -14.84 32.93 -23.30
CA LYS A 285 -16.08 33.03 -22.51
C LYS A 285 -16.96 31.83 -22.75
#